data_AF-B4K9R9-F1
#
_entry.id   AF-B4K9R9-F1
#
_cell.length_a   1.000
_cell.length_b   1.000
_cell.length_c   1.000
_cell.angle_alpha   90.00
_cell.angle_beta   90.00
_cell.angle_gamma   90.00
#
_symmetry.space_group_name_H-M   'P 1'
#
loop_
_entity.id
_entity.type
_entity.pdbx_description
1 polymer ?
#
loop_
_entity_poly.entity_id
_entity_poly.type
_entity_poly.pdbx_seq_one_letter_code
_entity_poly.pdbx_strand_id
1 'polypeptide(L)'
;MKPKPQKNQGKFNKKPARAGQKLKPNFKKKQQKSDNKPNKPEIRNMIRKQKAAAAQAEREKIKAEKEARIKAYKKQRLEKTKVISKRTQRGQPLMKDRMQLLLKQIEEMKRRQ
;
A
#
# COMPACT_ATOMS: atom_id res chain seq x y z
N MET A 1 10.95 -29.81 -8.80
CA MET A 1 11.58 -28.52 -9.12
C MET A 1 12.01 -28.54 -10.58
N LYS A 2 11.63 -27.54 -11.40
CA LYS A 2 12.06 -27.44 -12.80
C LYS A 2 13.24 -26.46 -12.92
N PRO A 3 14.31 -26.80 -13.65
CA PRO A 3 15.49 -25.94 -13.79
C PRO A 3 15.20 -24.71 -14.66
N LYS A 4 15.88 -23.58 -14.35
CA LYS A 4 15.81 -22.31 -15.09
C LYS A 4 16.57 -22.42 -16.41
N PRO A 5 16.08 -21.82 -17.52
CA PRO A 5 16.85 -21.75 -18.76
C PRO A 5 18.03 -20.77 -18.63
N GLN A 6 19.21 -21.24 -19.04
CA GLN A 6 20.44 -20.45 -19.15
C GLN A 6 20.31 -19.40 -20.27
N LYS A 7 20.61 -18.13 -19.94
CA LYS A 7 20.74 -17.06 -20.94
C LYS A 7 22.10 -17.18 -21.63
N ASN A 8 22.10 -17.65 -22.87
CA ASN A 8 23.29 -17.62 -23.70
C ASN A 8 23.68 -16.18 -24.03
N GLN A 9 24.87 -15.78 -23.58
CA GLN A 9 25.56 -14.56 -23.95
C GLN A 9 26.16 -14.73 -25.36
N GLY A 10 25.41 -14.35 -26.39
CA GLY A 10 25.92 -14.25 -27.76
C GLY A 10 26.47 -12.84 -28.02
N LYS A 11 27.79 -12.68 -27.93
CA LYS A 11 28.51 -11.49 -28.40
C LYS A 11 28.39 -11.38 -29.93
N PHE A 12 27.50 -10.53 -30.43
CA PHE A 12 27.52 -10.13 -31.84
C PHE A 12 28.48 -8.94 -32.04
N ASN A 13 29.75 -9.26 -32.23
CA ASN A 13 30.72 -8.34 -32.83
C ASN A 13 30.55 -8.38 -34.35
N LYS A 14 29.85 -7.40 -34.94
CA LYS A 14 30.00 -7.08 -36.36
C LYS A 14 30.30 -5.58 -36.48
N LYS A 15 31.51 -5.29 -36.96
CA LYS A 15 32.02 -3.94 -37.25
C LYS A 15 31.13 -3.24 -38.30
N PRO A 16 31.05 -1.89 -38.29
CA PRO A 16 30.16 -1.14 -39.16
C PRO A 16 30.69 -1.08 -40.60
N ALA A 17 29.84 -1.44 -41.57
CA ALA A 17 30.08 -1.13 -42.98
C ALA A 17 29.91 0.38 -43.21
N ARG A 18 31.00 1.06 -43.60
CA ARG A 18 30.97 2.45 -44.08
C ARG A 18 30.31 2.46 -45.45
N ALA A 19 29.01 2.79 -45.50
CA ALA A 19 28.29 3.04 -46.74
C ALA A 19 27.72 4.46 -46.74
N GLY A 20 28.26 5.31 -47.63
CA GLY A 20 27.61 6.51 -48.16
C GLY A 20 27.25 7.62 -47.17
N GLN A 21 28.21 8.47 -46.81
CA GLN A 21 27.90 9.79 -46.26
C GLN A 21 27.29 10.67 -47.36
N LYS A 22 25.95 10.64 -47.49
CA LYS A 22 25.22 11.71 -48.19
C LYS A 22 25.32 12.96 -47.33
N LEU A 23 26.17 13.90 -47.73
CA LEU A 23 26.28 15.25 -47.14
C LEU A 23 24.90 15.93 -47.23
N LYS A 24 24.24 16.09 -46.08
CA LYS A 24 22.97 16.82 -45.99
C LYS A 24 23.24 18.31 -46.18
N PRO A 25 22.35 19.07 -46.87
CA PRO A 25 22.53 20.50 -47.06
C PRO A 25 22.54 21.22 -45.71
N ASN A 26 23.55 22.08 -45.52
CA ASN A 26 23.77 22.82 -44.29
C ASN A 26 22.72 23.93 -44.16
N PHE A 27 21.55 23.59 -43.62
CA PHE A 27 20.52 24.56 -43.30
C PHE A 27 21.05 25.50 -42.21
N LYS A 28 21.26 26.77 -42.60
CA LYS A 28 21.66 27.87 -41.72
C LYS A 28 20.91 27.80 -40.39
N LYS A 29 21.65 27.62 -39.30
CA LYS A 29 21.14 27.68 -37.92
C LYS A 29 20.53 29.07 -37.69
N LYS A 30 19.20 29.15 -37.63
CA LYS A 30 18.48 30.36 -37.23
C LYS A 30 18.60 30.56 -35.72
N GLN A 31 19.23 31.68 -35.36
CA GLN A 31 19.03 32.55 -34.20
C GLN A 31 18.52 31.89 -32.91
N GLN A 32 19.39 31.88 -31.89
CA GLN A 32 19.04 31.64 -30.49
C GLN A 32 17.95 32.64 -30.08
N LYS A 33 16.73 32.14 -29.85
CA LYS A 33 15.65 32.94 -29.29
C LYS A 33 15.84 33.00 -27.78
N SER A 34 15.96 34.24 -27.29
CA SER A 34 16.03 34.69 -25.89
C SER A 34 15.34 33.78 -24.86
N ASP A 35 16.11 33.45 -23.83
CA ASP A 35 15.80 32.64 -22.66
C ASP A 35 14.86 33.37 -21.68
N ASN A 36 13.55 33.34 -21.94
CA ASN A 36 12.55 33.73 -20.92
C ASN A 36 11.26 32.92 -21.00
N LYS A 37 11.30 31.73 -21.64
CA LYS A 37 10.21 30.75 -21.59
C LYS A 37 10.61 29.65 -20.64
N PRO A 38 9.76 29.32 -19.64
CA PRO A 38 10.10 28.26 -18.70
C PRO A 38 10.33 26.97 -19.48
N ASN A 39 11.48 26.36 -19.24
CA ASN A 39 11.94 25.19 -19.96
C ASN A 39 10.89 24.08 -19.76
N LYS A 40 10.14 23.72 -20.82
CA LYS A 40 9.09 22.68 -20.78
C LYS A 40 9.48 21.42 -19.96
N PRO A 41 10.71 20.89 -19.99
CA PRO A 41 11.12 19.78 -19.12
C PRO A 41 11.13 20.12 -17.62
N GLU A 42 11.54 21.32 -17.22
CA GLU A 42 11.62 21.73 -15.81
C GLU A 42 10.22 21.87 -15.19
N ILE A 43 9.27 22.46 -15.91
CA ILE A 43 7.86 22.54 -15.48
C ILE A 43 7.28 21.14 -15.29
N ARG A 44 7.54 20.22 -16.24
CA ARG A 44 7.08 18.84 -16.14
C ARG A 44 7.67 18.13 -14.92
N ASN A 45 8.93 18.39 -14.60
CA ASN A 45 9.59 17.81 -13.43
C ASN A 45 9.02 18.37 -12.13
N MET A 46 8.72 19.67 -12.06
CA MET A 46 8.00 20.26 -10.91
C MET A 46 6.63 19.61 -10.71
N ILE A 47 5.81 19.52 -11.77
CA ILE A 47 4.47 18.92 -11.70
C ILE A 47 4.55 17.45 -11.25
N ARG A 48 5.53 16.69 -11.74
CA ARG A 48 5.75 15.30 -11.29
C ARG A 48 6.11 15.23 -9.81
N LYS A 49 7.00 16.10 -9.34
CA LYS A 49 7.37 16.17 -7.91
C LYS A 49 6.17 16.52 -7.03
N GLN A 50 5.37 17.51 -7.42
CA GLN A 50 4.15 17.89 -6.70
C GLN A 50 3.14 16.74 -6.65
N LYS A 51 2.91 16.05 -7.77
CA LYS A 51 2.02 14.87 -7.80
C LYS A 51 2.56 13.70 -6.97
N ALA A 52 3.86 13.46 -6.99
CA ALA A 52 4.48 12.41 -6.19
C ALA A 52 4.36 12.72 -4.68
N ALA A 53 4.56 13.97 -4.28
CA ALA A 53 4.39 14.41 -2.90
C ALA A 53 2.92 14.26 -2.43
N ALA A 54 1.95 14.66 -3.26
CA ALA A 54 0.53 14.48 -2.95
C ALA A 54 0.16 12.99 -2.80
N ALA A 55 0.63 12.13 -3.71
CA ALA A 55 0.38 10.69 -3.63
C ALA A 55 1.05 10.03 -2.41
N GLN A 56 2.21 10.52 -1.97
CA GLN A 56 2.85 10.05 -0.74
C GLN A 56 2.03 10.44 0.50
N ALA A 57 1.56 11.69 0.58
CA ALA A 57 0.73 12.15 1.68
C ALA A 57 -0.60 11.37 1.79
N GLU A 58 -1.24 11.04 0.67
CA GLU A 58 -2.44 10.19 0.68
C GLU A 58 -2.15 8.77 1.16
N ARG A 59 -1.04 8.17 0.73
CA ARG A 59 -0.63 6.83 1.19
C ARG A 59 -0.34 6.82 2.69
N GLU A 60 0.27 7.88 3.22
CA GLU A 60 0.55 8.02 4.65
C GLU A 60 -0.74 8.14 5.47
N LYS A 61 -1.71 8.93 5.01
CA LYS A 61 -3.04 9.02 5.63
C LYS A 61 -3.72 7.64 5.69
N ILE A 62 -3.75 6.93 4.57
CA ILE A 62 -4.36 5.59 4.49
C ILE A 62 -3.63 4.59 5.43
N LYS A 63 -2.30 4.66 5.52
CA LYS A 63 -1.53 3.82 6.45
C LYS A 63 -1.88 4.15 7.91
N ALA A 64 -1.92 5.42 8.27
CA ALA A 64 -2.25 5.87 9.61
C ALA A 64 -3.66 5.44 10.03
N GLU A 65 -4.66 5.57 9.14
CA GLU A 65 -6.03 5.10 9.38
C GLU A 65 -6.10 3.59 9.59
N LYS A 66 -5.40 2.81 8.76
CA LYS A 66 -5.33 1.34 8.90
C LYS A 66 -4.69 0.94 10.22
N GLU A 67 -3.58 1.58 10.60
CA GLU A 67 -2.91 1.31 11.87
C GLU A 67 -3.78 1.68 13.06
N ALA A 68 -4.47 2.82 13.02
CA ALA A 68 -5.41 3.24 14.06
C ALA A 68 -6.54 2.22 14.21
N ARG A 69 -7.12 1.74 13.09
CA ARG A 69 -8.18 0.72 13.11
C ARG A 69 -7.68 -0.60 13.69
N ILE A 70 -6.48 -1.04 13.33
CA ILE A 70 -5.87 -2.27 13.87
C ILE A 70 -5.62 -2.13 15.38
N LYS A 71 -5.09 -1.00 15.83
CA LYS A 71 -4.86 -0.71 17.25
C LYS A 71 -6.18 -0.73 18.03
N ALA A 72 -7.22 -0.07 17.50
CA ALA A 72 -8.55 -0.07 18.11
C ALA A 72 -9.15 -1.48 18.20
N TYR A 73 -9.09 -2.26 17.12
CA TYR A 73 -9.57 -3.65 17.11
C TYR A 73 -8.83 -4.52 18.14
N LYS A 74 -7.49 -4.42 18.20
CA LYS A 74 -6.69 -5.15 19.19
C LYS A 74 -7.06 -4.77 20.62
N LYS A 75 -7.26 -3.48 20.90
CA LYS A 75 -7.70 -2.99 22.21
C LYS A 75 -9.07 -3.58 22.59
N GLN A 76 -10.06 -3.46 21.71
CA GLN A 76 -11.39 -4.04 21.92
C GLN A 76 -11.35 -5.55 22.14
N ARG A 77 -10.51 -6.27 21.37
CA ARG A 77 -10.34 -7.72 21.54
C ARG A 77 -9.80 -8.04 22.94
N LEU A 78 -8.76 -7.34 23.40
CA LEU A 78 -8.17 -7.55 24.71
C LEU A 78 -9.13 -7.21 25.85
N GLU A 79 -9.92 -6.14 25.72
CA GLU A 79 -10.96 -5.79 26.68
C GLU A 79 -12.04 -6.88 26.75
N LYS A 80 -12.54 -7.33 25.58
CA LYS A 80 -13.50 -8.45 25.51
C LYS A 80 -12.94 -9.73 26.12
N THR A 81 -11.70 -10.11 25.80
CA THR A 81 -11.11 -11.34 26.36
C THR A 81 -10.90 -11.22 27.87
N LYS A 82 -10.52 -10.05 28.39
CA LYS A 82 -10.42 -9.81 29.84
C LYS A 82 -11.77 -9.95 30.53
N VAL A 83 -12.83 -9.39 29.95
CA VAL A 83 -14.20 -9.52 30.48
C VAL A 83 -14.66 -10.97 30.46
N ILE A 84 -14.46 -11.67 29.33
CA ILE A 84 -14.81 -13.08 29.19
C ILE A 84 -14.03 -13.92 30.22
N SER A 85 -12.72 -13.72 30.35
CA SER A 85 -11.89 -14.46 31.30
C SER A 85 -12.27 -14.27 32.76
N LYS A 86 -12.85 -13.12 33.13
CA LYS A 86 -13.35 -12.87 34.49
C LYS A 86 -14.71 -13.53 34.72
N ARG A 87 -15.55 -13.56 33.68
CA ARG A 87 -16.90 -14.12 33.71
C ARG A 87 -16.91 -15.64 33.55
N THR A 88 -15.96 -16.20 32.80
CA THR A 88 -15.88 -17.62 32.50
C THR A 88 -14.47 -18.17 32.71
N GLN A 89 -14.38 -19.33 33.35
CA GLN A 89 -13.17 -20.14 33.46
C GLN A 89 -13.22 -21.20 32.36
N ARG A 90 -12.31 -21.14 31.38
CA ARG A 90 -12.28 -22.07 30.22
C ARG A 90 -13.62 -22.17 29.46
N GLY A 91 -14.36 -21.07 29.36
CA GLY A 91 -15.67 -21.03 28.70
C GLY A 91 -16.84 -21.48 29.59
N GLN A 92 -16.60 -21.97 30.81
CA GLN A 92 -17.63 -22.24 31.81
C GLN A 92 -17.85 -21.02 32.71
N PRO A 93 -19.08 -20.59 33.00
CA PRO A 93 -19.33 -19.47 33.91
C PRO A 93 -18.72 -19.73 35.30
N LEU A 94 -18.04 -18.74 35.86
CA LEU A 94 -17.50 -18.83 37.21
C LEU A 94 -18.67 -18.95 38.21
N MET A 95 -18.52 -19.71 39.30
CA MET A 95 -19.62 -20.07 40.21
C MET A 95 -20.52 -18.90 40.64
N LYS A 96 -19.92 -17.72 40.92
CA LYS A 96 -20.65 -16.48 41.26
C LYS A 96 -21.60 -16.01 40.15
N ASP A 97 -21.15 -16.11 38.90
CA ASP A 97 -21.89 -15.65 37.72
C ASP A 97 -22.78 -16.76 37.12
N ARG A 98 -22.48 -18.04 37.44
CA ARG A 98 -23.25 -19.21 37.00
C ARG A 98 -24.67 -19.19 37.55
N MET A 99 -24.84 -18.80 38.81
CA MET A 99 -26.16 -18.69 39.45
C MET A 99 -27.02 -17.59 38.82
N GLN A 100 -26.45 -16.42 38.53
CA GLN A 100 -27.17 -15.37 37.80
C GLN A 100 -27.50 -15.77 36.37
N LEU A 101 -26.60 -16.49 35.68
CA LEU A 101 -26.87 -17.02 34.35
C LEU A 101 -28.05 -18.02 34.37
N LEU A 102 -28.09 -18.91 35.36
CA LEU A 102 -29.19 -19.86 35.55
C LEU A 102 -30.52 -19.16 35.83
N LEU A 103 -30.53 -18.17 36.73
CA LEU A 103 -31.73 -17.38 37.01
C LEU A 103 -32.23 -16.64 35.77
N LYS A 104 -31.31 -16.04 35.00
CA LYS A 104 -31.64 -15.37 33.73
C LYS A 104 -32.21 -16.34 32.69
N GLN A 105 -31.66 -17.55 32.58
CA GLN A 105 -32.18 -18.58 31.67
C GLN A 105 -33.59 -19.03 32.06
N ILE A 106 -33.85 -19.21 33.36
CA ILE A 106 -35.19 -19.53 33.88
C ILE A 106 -36.17 -18.40 33.53
N GLU A 107 -35.75 -17.14 33.71
CA GLU A 107 -36.59 -15.99 33.40
C GLU A 107 -36.87 -15.87 31.88
N GLU A 108 -35.86 -16.08 31.03
CA GLU A 108 -36.05 -16.12 29.58
C GLU A 108 -36.93 -17.29 29.13
N MET A 109 -36.83 -18.46 29.77
CA MET A 109 -37.73 -19.59 29.50
C MET A 109 -39.18 -19.27 29.90
N LYS A 110 -39.39 -18.62 31.04
CA LYS A 110 -40.72 -18.18 31.49
C LYS A 110 -41.34 -17.11 30.61
N ARG A 111 -40.54 -16.25 29.98
CA ARG A 111 -41.04 -15.22 29.03
C ARG A 111 -41.36 -15.77 27.63
N ARG A 112 -40.82 -16.95 27.29
CA ARG A 112 -41.04 -17.63 26.01
C ARG A 112 -42.20 -18.63 26.06
N GLN A 113 -42.67 -18.96 27.25
CA GLN A 113 -43.92 -19.68 27.51
C GLN A 113 -45.06 -18.68 27.63
#